data_AF-A0A6A5UT77-F1
#
_entry.id   AF-A0A6A5UT77-F1
#
_cell.length_a   1.000
_cell.length_b   1.000
_cell.length_c   1.000
_cell.angle_alpha   90.00
_cell.angle_beta   90.00
_cell.angle_gamma   90.00
#
_symmetry.space_group_name_H-M   'P 1'
#
loop_
_entity.id
_entity.type
_entity.pdbx_description
1 polymer ?
#
loop_
_entity_poly.entity_id
_entity_poly.type
_entity_poly.pdbx_seq_one_letter_code
_entity_poly.pdbx_strand_id
1 'polypeptide(L)' 'MEKMSKTVCKLCRQRKTRCNRKLPKCDYCVKADVECQYVKDKSKPGLRAGYVTALEERLSTSSSFVQGSTNGGL' A
#
# COMPACT_ATOMS: atom_id res chain seq x y z
N MET A 1 -27.51 -12.23 3.00
CA MET A 1 -27.19 -11.34 1.87
C MET A 1 -25.72 -11.45 1.54
N GLU A 2 -25.38 -12.11 0.43
CA GLU A 2 -23.99 -12.22 -0.04
C GLU A 2 -23.56 -10.89 -0.67
N LYS A 3 -22.50 -10.25 -0.16
CA LYS A 3 -21.99 -8.99 -0.71
C LYS A 3 -21.00 -9.30 -1.84
N MET A 4 -21.11 -8.58 -2.96
CA MET A 4 -20.22 -8.69 -4.11
C MET A 4 -19.40 -7.40 -4.29
N SER A 5 -18.10 -7.55 -4.57
CA SER A 5 -17.20 -6.43 -4.89
C SER A 5 -17.42 -5.93 -6.33
N LYS A 6 -17.31 -4.61 -6.54
CA LYS A 6 -17.32 -4.00 -7.89
C LYS A 6 -16.05 -4.34 -8.69
N THR A 7 -14.96 -4.65 -8.00
CA THR A 7 -13.65 -4.91 -8.62
C THR A 7 -13.28 -6.40 -8.53
N VAL A 8 -12.40 -6.82 -9.43
CA VAL A 8 -11.79 -8.15 -9.41
C VAL A 8 -10.72 -8.21 -8.31
N CYS A 9 -10.58 -9.37 -7.67
CA CYS A 9 -9.55 -9.58 -6.64
C CYS A 9 -8.14 -9.43 -7.22
N LYS A 10 -7.15 -8.98 -6.42
CA LYS A 10 -5.75 -8.81 -6.89
C LYS A 10 -5.18 -10.07 -7.53
N LEU A 11 -5.34 -11.20 -6.86
CA LEU A 11 -4.81 -12.47 -7.33
C LEU A 11 -5.41 -12.87 -8.67
N CYS A 12 -6.72 -12.71 -8.80
CA CYS A 12 -7.48 -13.01 -9.99
C CYS A 12 -7.04 -12.09 -11.16
N ARG A 13 -6.81 -10.81 -10.85
CA ARG A 13 -6.31 -9.81 -11.79
C ARG A 13 -4.90 -10.15 -12.28
N GLN A 14 -4.01 -10.56 -11.37
CA GLN A 14 -2.64 -10.95 -11.69
C GLN A 14 -2.57 -12.27 -12.49
N ARG A 15 -3.36 -13.26 -12.10
CA ARG A 15 -3.46 -14.57 -12.78
C ARG A 15 -4.31 -14.55 -14.04
N LYS A 16 -4.93 -13.39 -14.38
CA LYS A 16 -5.85 -13.22 -15.52
C LYS A 16 -6.97 -14.28 -15.56
N THR A 17 -7.46 -14.71 -14.40
CA THR A 17 -8.52 -15.74 -14.28
C THR A 17 -9.88 -15.11 -13.99
N ARG A 18 -10.96 -15.88 -14.20
CA ARG A 18 -12.34 -15.44 -13.95
C ARG A 18 -12.59 -15.29 -12.45
N CYS A 19 -12.95 -14.08 -12.01
CA CYS A 19 -13.30 -13.77 -10.63
C CYS A 19 -14.81 -13.60 -10.46
N ASN A 20 -15.41 -14.35 -9.55
CA ASN A 20 -16.83 -14.25 -9.18
C ASN A 20 -17.13 -13.09 -8.19
N ARG A 21 -16.11 -12.34 -7.75
CA ARG A 21 -16.23 -11.09 -6.97
C ARG A 21 -17.00 -11.21 -5.64
N LYS A 22 -17.30 -12.41 -5.15
CA LYS A 22 -17.91 -12.62 -3.83
C LYS A 22 -16.98 -12.14 -2.70
N LEU A 23 -17.56 -11.57 -1.65
CA LEU A 23 -16.87 -11.18 -0.42
C LEU A 23 -17.23 -12.17 0.70
N PRO A 24 -16.30 -12.52 1.61
CA PRO A 24 -14.96 -11.93 1.79
C PRO A 24 -13.89 -12.45 0.82
N LYS A 25 -14.06 -13.65 0.26
CA LYS A 25 -13.15 -14.27 -0.71
C LYS A 25 -13.91 -14.72 -1.95
N CYS A 26 -13.26 -14.62 -3.11
CA CYS A 26 -13.79 -15.15 -4.36
C CYS A 26 -13.70 -16.70 -4.35
N ASP A 27 -14.56 -17.36 -5.12
CA ASP A 27 -14.68 -18.83 -5.20
C ASP A 27 -13.35 -19.49 -5.61
N TYR A 28 -12.64 -18.85 -6.55
CA TYR A 28 -11.31 -19.29 -6.97
C TYR A 28 -10.30 -19.23 -5.83
N CYS A 29 -10.25 -18.13 -5.07
CA CYS A 29 -9.32 -17.98 -3.95
C CYS A 29 -9.67 -18.90 -2.78
N VAL A 30 -10.97 -19.20 -2.58
CA VAL A 30 -11.41 -20.19 -1.58
C VAL A 30 -10.96 -21.59 -1.99
N LYS A 31 -11.18 -21.99 -3.24
CA LYS A 31 -10.76 -23.30 -3.75
C LYS A 31 -9.25 -23.49 -3.78
N ALA A 32 -8.50 -22.43 -4.06
CA ALA A 32 -7.05 -22.45 -4.09
C ALA A 32 -6.41 -22.25 -2.70
N ASP A 33 -7.21 -22.06 -1.65
CA ASP A 33 -6.78 -21.76 -0.28
C ASP A 33 -5.71 -20.65 -0.18
N VAL A 34 -5.98 -19.55 -0.87
CA VAL A 34 -5.08 -18.38 -0.96
C VAL A 34 -5.76 -17.12 -0.45
N GLU A 35 -4.95 -16.13 -0.10
CA GLU A 35 -5.46 -14.84 0.34
C GLU A 35 -6.15 -14.07 -0.81
N CYS A 36 -7.40 -13.69 -0.59
CA CYS A 36 -8.20 -12.92 -1.53
C CYS A 36 -8.21 -11.45 -1.11
N GLN A 37 -7.35 -10.63 -1.73
CA GLN A 37 -7.32 -9.20 -1.47
C GLN A 37 -8.07 -8.42 -2.55
N TYR A 38 -9.11 -7.70 -2.17
CA TYR A 38 -9.73 -6.67 -3.00
C TYR A 38 -9.13 -5.32 -2.65
N VAL A 39 -8.31 -4.74 -3.53
CA VAL A 39 -7.90 -3.34 -3.37
C VAL A 39 -9.13 -2.48 -3.62
N LYS A 40 -9.54 -1.78 -2.57
CA LYS A 40 -10.29 -0.54 -2.69
C LYS A 40 -9.21 0.52 -2.79
N ASP A 41 -9.07 1.15 -3.94
CA ASP A 41 -8.04 2.16 -4.21
C ASP A 41 -8.03 3.29 -3.15
N LYS A 42 -7.35 3.10 -2.01
CA LYS A 42 -6.97 4.14 -1.02
C LYS A 42 -5.75 3.75 -0.18
N SER A 43 -4.78 3.05 -0.75
CA SER A 43 -3.44 3.00 -0.13
C SER A 43 -2.42 3.23 -1.21
N LYS A 44 -2.02 4.50 -1.31
CA LYS A 44 -0.84 5.00 -2.01
C LYS A 44 0.28 3.95 -1.97
N PRO A 45 0.54 3.22 -3.06
CA PRO A 45 1.81 2.53 -3.21
C PRO A 45 2.84 3.61 -3.50
N GLY A 46 3.50 4.08 -2.45
CA GLY A 46 4.56 5.09 -2.54
C GLY A 46 4.29 6.28 -1.64
N LEU A 47 4.84 6.24 -0.42
CA LEU A 47 5.61 7.38 0.05
C LEU A 47 6.60 7.70 -1.08
N ARG A 48 6.21 8.62 -1.97
CA ARG A 48 7.09 9.10 -3.04
C ARG A 48 8.19 9.83 -2.28
N ALA A 49 9.41 9.34 -2.40
CA ALA A 49 10.59 9.83 -1.71
C ALA A 49 10.82 11.36 -1.80
N GLY A 50 10.07 12.07 -2.65
CA GLY A 50 10.07 13.54 -2.72
C GLY A 50 9.18 14.29 -1.69
N TYR A 51 8.40 13.64 -0.82
CA TYR A 51 7.67 14.37 0.24
C TYR A 51 8.53 14.60 1.50
N VAL A 52 9.60 13.83 1.69
CA VAL A 52 10.52 14.03 2.83
C VAL A 52 11.29 15.34 2.66
N THR A 53 11.69 15.69 1.43
CA THR A 53 12.42 16.92 1.13
C THR A 53 11.60 18.19 1.39
N ALA A 54 10.27 18.15 1.16
CA ALA A 54 9.39 19.29 1.45
C ALA A 54 9.10 19.47 2.96
N LEU A 55 9.31 18.43 3.78
CA LEU A 55 9.21 18.53 5.23
C LEU A 55 10.52 19.03 5.87
N GLU A 56 11.68 18.70 5.30
CA GLU A 56 12.98 19.23 5.75
C GLU A 56 13.09 20.75 5.57
N GLU A 57 12.53 21.31 4.49
CA GLU A 57 12.61 22.75 4.22
C GLU A 57 11.93 23.62 5.30
N ARG A 58 10.97 23.07 6.06
CA ARG A 58 10.33 23.77 7.19
C ARG A 58 11.08 23.61 8.52
N LEU A 59 12.02 22.66 8.63
CA LEU A 59 12.89 22.50 9.80
C LEU A 59 14.17 23.35 9.70
N SER A 60 14.54 23.79 8.49
CA SER A 60 15.73 24.61 8.22
C SER A 60 15.74 25.97 8.92
N THR A 61 14.57 26.50 9.33
CA THR A 61 14.47 27.86 9.88
C THR A 61 14.40 27.89 11.42
N SER A 62 14.41 26.75 12.12
CA SER A 62 14.24 26.73 13.59
C SER A 62 15.29 25.97 14.40
N SER A 63 16.26 25.28 13.78
CA SER A 63 17.29 24.51 14.49
C SER A 63 18.68 25.14 14.44
N SER A 64 18.81 26.44 14.71
CA SER A 64 20.12 27.08 14.92
C SER A 64 20.75 26.78 16.28
N PHE A 65 20.20 25.86 17.08
CA PHE A 65 20.64 25.66 18.47
C PHE A 65 20.88 24.21 18.94
N VAL A 66 20.48 23.17 18.20
CA VAL A 66 20.70 21.80 18.69
C VAL A 66 21.95 21.19 18.05
N GLN A 67 23.01 21.24 18.86
CA GLN A 67 24.35 20.71 18.68
C GLN A 67 24.41 19.24 18.22
N GLY A 68 25.51 18.90 17.54
CA GLY A 68 26.38 17.83 18.03
C GLY A 68 26.28 16.46 17.35
N SER A 69 27.14 16.27 16.35
CA SER A 69 28.15 15.19 16.31
C SER A 69 27.69 13.72 16.50
N THR A 70 27.68 12.92 15.43
CA THR A 70 28.73 11.90 15.11
C THR A 70 28.20 10.64 14.37
N ASN A 71 29.00 10.22 13.36
CA ASN A 71 29.19 8.86 12.79
C ASN A 71 28.00 8.18 12.07
N GLY A 72 28.12 7.59 10.88
CA GLY A 72 29.24 7.25 9.99
C GLY A 72 28.74 6.20 8.98
N GLY A 73 29.40 6.03 7.82
CA GLY A 73 29.12 4.89 6.95
C GLY A 73 29.58 5.02 5.50
N LEU A 74 30.84 4.62 5.27
CA LEU A 74 31.53 4.25 4.02
C LEU A 74 31.94 5.38 3.06
#